data_AF-A0AAW1LBC6-F1
#
_entry.id   AF-A0AAW1LBC6-F1
#
_cell.length_a   1.000
_cell.length_b   1.000
_cell.length_c   1.000
_cell.angle_alpha   90.00
_cell.angle_beta   90.00
_cell.angle_gamma   90.00
#
_symmetry.space_group_name_H-M   'P 1'
#
loop_
_entity.id
_entity.type
_entity.pdbx_description
1 polymer ?
#
loop_
_entity_poly.entity_id
_entity_poly.type
_entity_poly.pdbx_seq_one_letter_code
_entity_poly.pdbx_strand_id
1 'polypeptide(L)'
;MNDTNTASTQSIADYLAQLLKDRKQLAAFPNVFIHVERLLDEEIARVRASLFQINGVKKEPLVLPEPEGEVTTLTEKVYVPVKEHPDFNFVGRILGPRGMTAKQLEQETGCKIMVRGKGSMRDKKKVCIFVIHK
;
A
#
# COMPACT_ATOMS: atom_id res chain seq x y z
N MET A 1 12.55 29.39 -11.89
CA MET A 1 13.36 28.61 -10.93
C MET A 1 12.42 27.70 -10.15
N ASN A 2 12.46 26.38 -10.35
CA ASN A 2 11.55 25.42 -9.68
C ASN A 2 12.27 24.12 -9.24
N ASP A 3 13.59 24.19 -9.01
CA ASP A 3 14.48 23.02 -8.93
C ASP A 3 14.73 22.47 -7.52
N THR A 4 14.21 23.10 -6.47
CA THR A 4 14.48 22.68 -5.08
C THR A 4 13.60 21.52 -4.59
N ASN A 5 12.42 21.30 -5.18
CA ASN A 5 11.48 20.25 -4.71
C ASN A 5 11.78 18.86 -5.29
N THR A 6 12.48 18.79 -6.43
CA THR A 6 12.86 17.53 -7.07
C THR A 6 14.13 16.94 -6.43
N ALA A 7 15.05 17.80 -5.96
CA ALA A 7 16.27 17.37 -5.29
C ALA A 7 16.02 16.72 -3.91
N SER A 8 15.01 17.20 -3.17
CA SER A 8 14.61 16.63 -1.87
C SER A 8 13.93 15.27 -2.02
N THR A 9 13.09 15.08 -3.03
CA THR A 9 12.44 13.78 -3.31
C THR A 9 13.44 12.73 -3.80
N GLN A 10 14.44 13.15 -4.59
CA GLN A 10 15.54 12.28 -5.00
C GLN A 10 16.38 11.81 -3.79
N SER A 11 16.74 12.71 -2.87
CA SER A 11 17.51 12.33 -1.67
C SER A 11 16.71 11.44 -0.71
N ILE A 12 15.39 11.63 -0.61
CA ILE A 12 14.48 10.75 0.15
C ILE A 12 14.42 9.35 -0.47
N ALA A 13 14.39 9.26 -1.81
CA ALA A 13 14.41 7.98 -2.52
C ALA A 13 15.75 7.23 -2.34
N ASP A 14 16.88 7.94 -2.38
CA ASP A 14 18.20 7.37 -2.13
C ASP A 14 18.34 6.91 -0.66
N TYR A 15 17.81 7.69 0.28
CA TYR A 15 17.74 7.30 1.70
C TYR A 15 16.90 6.03 1.89
N LEU A 16 15.74 5.93 1.25
CA LEU A 16 14.92 4.72 1.26
C LEU A 16 15.68 3.50 0.71
N ALA A 17 16.46 3.67 -0.37
CA ALA A 17 17.26 2.61 -0.94
C ALA A 17 18.33 2.11 0.05
N GLN A 18 18.95 3.02 0.81
CA GLN A 18 19.90 2.68 1.85
C GLN A 18 19.23 1.90 3.00
N LEU A 19 18.07 2.34 3.49
CA LEU A 19 17.31 1.62 4.52
C LEU A 19 16.93 0.19 4.10
N LEU A 20 16.55 0.00 2.83
CA LEU A 20 16.25 -1.32 2.29
C LEU A 20 17.48 -2.23 2.21
N LYS A 21 18.66 -1.66 1.96
CA LYS A 21 19.95 -2.37 1.95
C LYS A 21 20.31 -2.84 3.36
N ASP A 22 20.20 -1.95 4.34
CA ASP A 22 20.48 -2.24 5.75
C ASP A 22 19.52 -3.32 6.28
N ARG A 23 18.24 -3.26 5.89
CA ARG A 23 17.24 -4.28 6.23
C ARG A 23 17.66 -5.66 5.72
N LYS A 24 18.19 -5.74 4.49
CA LYS A 24 18.62 -6.99 3.90
C LYS A 24 19.84 -7.57 4.61
N GLN A 25 20.74 -6.72 5.11
CA GLN A 25 21.90 -7.15 5.90
C GLN A 25 21.49 -7.65 7.28
N LEU A 26 20.58 -6.95 7.96
CA LEU A 26 20.03 -7.37 9.25
C LEU A 26 19.25 -8.68 9.15
N ALA A 27 18.53 -8.90 8.03
CA ALA A 27 17.84 -10.16 7.76
C ALA A 27 18.79 -11.36 7.60
N ALA A 28 20.10 -11.15 7.36
CA ALA A 28 21.09 -12.22 7.34
C ALA A 28 21.47 -12.73 8.74
N PHE A 29 21.14 -11.97 9.80
CA PHE A 29 21.40 -12.31 11.20
C PHE A 29 20.10 -12.34 12.00
N PRO A 30 19.25 -13.36 11.79
CA PRO A 30 17.96 -13.46 12.49
C PRO A 30 18.17 -13.53 14.01
N ASN A 31 17.29 -12.86 14.76
CA ASN A 31 17.22 -12.82 16.24
C ASN A 31 18.35 -12.10 17.00
N VAL A 32 19.32 -11.47 16.32
CA VAL A 32 20.36 -10.69 17.03
C VAL A 32 19.86 -9.29 17.39
N PHE A 33 19.11 -8.65 16.50
CA PHE A 33 18.71 -7.24 16.63
C PHE A 33 17.21 -7.01 16.41
N ILE A 34 16.37 -7.68 17.19
CA ILE A 34 14.89 -7.62 17.07
C ILE A 34 14.36 -6.18 17.16
N HIS A 35 14.92 -5.37 18.06
CA HIS A 35 14.50 -3.97 18.22
C HIS A 35 14.96 -3.07 17.06
N VAL A 36 16.14 -3.32 16.51
CA VAL A 36 16.67 -2.54 15.37
C VAL A 36 15.88 -2.87 14.10
N GLU A 37 15.54 -4.14 13.89
CA GLU A 37 14.67 -4.54 12.78
C GLU A 37 13.32 -3.83 12.83
N ARG A 38 12.70 -3.76 14.02
CA ARG A 38 11.44 -3.02 14.21
C ARG A 38 11.59 -1.53 13.89
N LEU A 39 12.62 -0.87 14.43
CA LEU A 39 12.86 0.57 14.19
C LEU A 39 13.11 0.86 12.71
N LEU A 40 13.85 -0.02 12.03
CA LEU A 40 14.13 0.11 10.62
C LEU A 40 12.87 -0.05 9.77
N ASP A 41 12.01 -1.00 10.10
CA ASP A 41 10.72 -1.17 9.42
C ASP A 41 9.78 0.02 9.62
N GLU A 42 9.76 0.61 10.82
CA GLU A 42 9.02 1.84 11.11
C GLU A 42 9.54 3.03 10.29
N GLU A 43 10.86 3.19 10.18
CA GLU A 43 11.44 4.27 9.38
C GLU A 43 11.20 4.08 7.88
N ILE A 44 11.34 2.86 7.37
CA ILE A 44 11.00 2.52 5.98
C ILE A 44 9.52 2.85 5.69
N ALA A 45 8.62 2.54 6.63
CA ALA A 45 7.20 2.87 6.47
C ALA A 45 6.97 4.39 6.44
N ARG A 46 7.62 5.14 7.32
CA ARG A 46 7.52 6.62 7.39
C ARG A 46 8.04 7.29 6.13
N VAL A 47 9.26 6.94 5.68
CA VAL A 47 9.89 7.51 4.49
C VAL A 47 9.07 7.23 3.24
N ARG A 48 8.49 6.03 3.13
CA ARG A 48 7.62 5.68 2.02
C ARG A 48 6.30 6.41 2.07
N ALA A 49 5.66 6.49 3.23
CA ALA A 49 4.45 7.29 3.40
C ALA A 49 4.70 8.72 2.93
N SER A 50 5.81 9.34 3.37
CA SER A 50 6.22 10.67 2.92
C SER A 50 6.42 10.75 1.40
N LEU A 51 7.15 9.81 0.79
CA LEU A 51 7.42 9.83 -0.65
C LEU A 51 6.17 9.61 -1.53
N PHE A 52 5.27 8.72 -1.10
CA PHE A 52 4.08 8.34 -1.88
C PHE A 52 2.86 9.23 -1.61
N GLN A 53 2.79 9.92 -0.46
CA GLN A 53 1.74 10.90 -0.17
C GLN A 53 1.85 12.17 -1.03
N ILE A 54 3.03 12.45 -1.60
CA ILE A 54 3.27 13.64 -2.45
C ILE A 54 2.45 13.58 -3.76
N ASN A 55 1.92 12.42 -4.16
CA ASN A 55 1.09 12.26 -5.36
C ASN A 55 -0.42 12.55 -5.17
N GLY A 56 -0.79 13.41 -4.22
CA GLY A 56 -1.98 14.24 -4.39
C GLY A 56 -3.29 13.78 -3.76
N VAL A 57 -3.28 13.03 -2.66
CA VAL A 57 -4.48 12.92 -1.80
C VAL A 57 -4.13 13.40 -0.41
N LYS A 58 -4.40 14.68 -0.12
CA LYS A 58 -4.55 15.15 1.26
C LYS A 58 -5.70 14.37 1.88
N LYS A 59 -5.39 13.27 2.57
CA LYS A 59 -6.39 12.46 3.27
C LYS A 59 -6.71 13.18 4.58
N GLU A 60 -7.83 13.88 4.61
CA GLU A 60 -8.43 14.25 5.89
C GLU A 60 -8.69 12.96 6.69
N PRO A 61 -8.34 12.91 7.99
CA PRO A 61 -8.63 11.76 8.82
C PRO A 61 -10.13 11.45 8.76
N LEU A 62 -10.49 10.21 8.43
CA LEU A 62 -11.87 9.76 8.48
C LEU A 62 -12.29 9.68 9.94
N VAL A 63 -12.87 10.75 10.47
CA VAL A 63 -13.48 10.76 11.81
C VAL A 63 -14.77 9.99 11.70
N LEU A 64 -14.77 8.75 12.22
CA LEU A 64 -15.97 7.94 12.32
C LEU A 64 -16.78 8.39 13.55
N PRO A 65 -18.12 8.43 13.46
CA PRO A 65 -18.98 8.64 14.64
C PRO A 65 -18.83 7.47 15.62
N GLU A 66 -19.31 7.68 16.85
CA GLU A 66 -19.33 6.61 17.86
C GLU A 66 -20.13 5.40 17.34
N PRO A 67 -19.64 4.17 17.58
CA PRO A 67 -20.31 2.96 17.11
C PRO A 67 -21.65 2.80 17.83
N GLU A 68 -22.75 2.83 17.07
CA GLU A 68 -24.10 2.63 17.58
C GLU A 68 -24.69 1.36 16.94
N GLY A 69 -25.01 0.35 17.75
CA GLY A 69 -25.65 -0.90 17.32
C GLY A 69 -24.76 -2.15 17.32
N GLU A 70 -25.27 -3.23 16.70
CA GLU A 70 -24.57 -4.53 16.58
C GLU A 70 -23.53 -4.52 15.46
N VAL A 71 -22.43 -5.27 15.66
CA VAL A 71 -21.34 -5.41 14.69
C VAL A 71 -21.86 -6.07 13.41
N THR A 72 -22.04 -5.28 12.36
CA THR A 72 -22.46 -5.76 11.04
C THR A 72 -21.28 -5.78 10.09
N THR A 73 -21.14 -6.86 9.33
CA THR A 73 -20.11 -6.95 8.27
C THR A 73 -20.69 -6.52 6.92
N LEU A 74 -20.13 -5.46 6.36
CA LEU A 74 -20.51 -4.94 5.04
C LEU A 74 -19.54 -5.47 3.99
N THR A 75 -20.06 -6.02 2.89
CA THR A 75 -19.25 -6.54 1.80
C THR A 75 -19.62 -5.87 0.48
N GLU A 76 -18.68 -5.14 -0.12
CA GLU A 76 -18.87 -4.50 -1.42
C GLU A 76 -18.00 -5.16 -2.49
N LYS A 77 -18.58 -5.41 -3.68
CA LYS A 77 -17.88 -6.01 -4.83
C LYS A 77 -17.66 -4.96 -5.91
N VAL A 78 -16.41 -4.59 -6.13
CA VAL A 78 -15.99 -3.64 -7.17
C VAL A 78 -15.39 -4.39 -8.35
N TYR A 79 -15.97 -4.21 -9.53
CA TYR A 79 -15.50 -4.84 -10.77
C TYR A 79 -14.48 -3.96 -11.48
N VAL A 80 -13.40 -4.57 -11.98
CA VAL A 80 -12.35 -3.86 -12.73
C VAL A 80 -12.69 -3.82 -14.23
N PRO A 81 -12.69 -2.64 -14.89
CA PRO A 81 -12.99 -2.50 -16.31
C PRO A 81 -11.80 -2.91 -17.21
N VAL A 82 -11.44 -4.20 -17.18
CA VAL A 82 -10.34 -4.76 -17.99
C VAL A 82 -10.65 -4.78 -19.50
N LYS A 83 -11.92 -4.61 -19.89
CA LYS A 83 -12.35 -4.58 -21.30
C LYS A 83 -12.04 -3.25 -21.98
N GLU A 84 -12.14 -2.15 -21.23
CA GLU A 84 -11.92 -0.79 -21.74
C GLU A 84 -10.43 -0.45 -21.81
N HIS A 85 -9.65 -0.98 -20.85
CA HIS A 85 -8.21 -0.78 -20.77
C HIS A 85 -7.48 -2.12 -20.55
N PRO A 86 -7.31 -2.93 -21.61
CA PRO A 86 -6.68 -4.26 -21.51
C PRO A 86 -5.18 -4.19 -21.20
N ASP A 87 -4.52 -3.09 -21.54
CA ASP A 87 -3.07 -2.91 -21.34
C ASP A 87 -2.73 -2.38 -19.93
N PHE A 88 -3.73 -2.01 -19.12
CA PHE A 88 -3.52 -1.44 -17.80
C PHE A 88 -3.62 -2.46 -16.68
N ASN A 89 -2.59 -2.52 -15.83
CA ASN A 89 -2.52 -3.44 -14.70
C ASN A 89 -3.13 -2.85 -13.42
N PHE A 90 -4.47 -2.80 -13.36
CA PHE A 90 -5.20 -2.30 -12.19
C PHE A 90 -4.80 -3.01 -10.89
N VAL A 91 -4.74 -4.34 -10.91
CA VAL A 91 -4.42 -5.16 -9.72
C VAL A 91 -3.01 -4.85 -9.20
N GLY A 92 -2.03 -4.77 -10.10
CA GLY A 92 -0.65 -4.42 -9.72
C GLY A 92 -0.53 -3.01 -9.17
N ARG A 93 -1.28 -2.05 -9.73
CA ARG A 93 -1.28 -0.67 -9.25
C ARG A 93 -1.92 -0.50 -7.87
N ILE A 94 -3.02 -1.23 -7.61
CA ILE A 94 -3.74 -1.18 -6.32
C ILE A 94 -2.95 -1.90 -5.22
N LEU A 95 -2.40 -3.08 -5.50
CA LEU A 95 -1.57 -3.81 -4.52
C LEU A 95 -0.26 -3.07 -4.23
N GLY A 96 0.36 -2.52 -5.27
CA GLY A 96 1.69 -1.93 -5.18
C GLY A 96 2.78 -2.96 -4.90
N PRO A 97 4.04 -2.53 -4.71
CA PRO A 97 5.15 -3.42 -4.44
C PRO A 97 4.91 -4.22 -3.15
N ARG A 98 5.01 -5.55 -3.25
CA ARG A 98 4.76 -6.51 -2.14
C ARG A 98 3.38 -6.37 -1.47
N GLY A 99 2.37 -5.81 -2.15
CA GLY A 99 1.03 -5.61 -1.55
C GLY A 99 0.98 -4.50 -0.50
N MET A 100 2.04 -3.70 -0.38
CA MET A 100 2.17 -2.73 0.71
C MET A 100 1.19 -1.56 0.58
N THR A 101 0.84 -1.17 -0.65
CA THR A 101 -0.15 -0.12 -0.91
C THR A 101 -1.55 -0.57 -0.49
N ALA A 102 -1.93 -1.81 -0.81
CA ALA A 102 -3.20 -2.38 -0.34
C ALA A 102 -3.23 -2.48 1.19
N LYS A 103 -2.16 -2.99 1.83
CA LYS A 103 -2.09 -3.09 3.29
C LYS A 103 -2.20 -1.73 3.99
N GLN A 104 -1.56 -0.71 3.43
CA GLN A 104 -1.68 0.66 3.93
C GLN A 104 -3.11 1.17 3.79
N LEU A 105 -3.76 0.94 2.65
CA LEU A 105 -5.15 1.32 2.43
C LEU A 105 -6.11 0.62 3.41
N GLU A 106 -5.87 -0.66 3.72
CA GLU A 106 -6.61 -1.41 4.74
C GLU A 106 -6.44 -0.78 6.14
N GLN A 107 -5.20 -0.45 6.53
CA GLN A 107 -4.92 0.19 7.83
C GLN A 107 -5.55 1.58 7.96
N GLU A 108 -5.53 2.37 6.89
CA GLU A 108 -6.06 3.74 6.89
C GLU A 108 -7.60 3.78 6.88
N THR A 109 -8.25 2.81 6.24
CA THR A 109 -9.72 2.77 6.12
C THR A 109 -10.39 1.88 7.17
N GLY A 110 -9.62 0.99 7.81
CA GLY A 110 -10.15 -0.08 8.64
C GLY A 110 -10.86 -1.17 7.85
N CYS A 111 -10.85 -1.12 6.52
CA CYS A 111 -11.48 -2.11 5.65
C CYS A 111 -10.49 -3.21 5.27
N LYS A 112 -10.99 -4.42 5.02
CA LYS A 112 -10.21 -5.54 4.47
C LYS A 112 -10.46 -5.68 2.97
N ILE A 113 -9.41 -5.59 2.17
CA ILE A 113 -9.46 -5.62 0.71
C ILE A 113 -9.00 -6.99 0.22
N MET A 114 -9.87 -7.71 -0.48
CA MET A 114 -9.56 -9.00 -1.08
C MET A 114 -9.70 -8.99 -2.59
N VAL A 115 -8.67 -9.46 -3.28
CA VAL A 115 -8.71 -9.63 -4.74
C VAL A 115 -9.24 -11.02 -5.07
N ARG A 116 -10.40 -11.11 -5.72
CA ARG A 116 -11.10 -12.34 -6.08
C ARG A 116 -11.45 -12.36 -7.58
N GLY A 117 -11.84 -13.53 -8.10
CA GLY A 117 -12.25 -13.71 -9.49
C GLY A 117 -11.20 -14.40 -10.36
N LYS A 118 -11.66 -14.98 -11.47
CA LYS A 118 -10.76 -15.55 -12.48
C LYS A 118 -10.08 -14.35 -13.17
N GLY A 119 -8.75 -14.27 -13.14
CA GLY A 119 -7.99 -13.06 -13.53
C GLY A 119 -7.38 -12.28 -12.35
N SER A 120 -7.68 -12.68 -11.10
CA SER A 120 -6.88 -12.28 -9.93
C SER A 120 -5.48 -12.91 -9.95
N MET A 121 -5.38 -14.16 -10.45
CA MET A 121 -4.12 -14.79 -10.85
C MET A 121 -3.78 -14.39 -12.29
N ARG A 122 -2.49 -14.48 -12.67
CA ARG A 122 -1.83 -14.06 -13.95
C ARG A 122 -2.56 -14.31 -15.30
N ASP A 123 -3.75 -14.90 -15.31
CA ASP A 123 -4.60 -15.18 -16.46
C ASP A 123 -5.38 -13.96 -16.96
N LYS A 124 -5.10 -13.54 -18.20
CA LYS A 124 -5.55 -12.27 -18.78
C LYS A 124 -7.01 -12.21 -19.24
N LYS A 125 -7.77 -13.31 -19.23
CA LYS A 125 -9.05 -13.41 -19.97
C LYS A 125 -10.33 -13.20 -19.14
N LYS A 126 -10.26 -12.83 -17.86
CA LYS A 126 -11.44 -12.80 -16.98
C LYS A 126 -11.42 -11.63 -15.99
N VAL A 127 -12.60 -11.30 -15.48
CA VAL A 127 -12.86 -10.11 -14.66
C VAL A 127 -12.31 -10.29 -13.24
N CYS A 128 -11.45 -9.37 -12.84
CA CYS A 128 -10.99 -9.24 -11.46
C CYS A 128 -12.03 -8.48 -10.63
N ILE A 129 -12.28 -8.94 -9.41
CA ILE A 129 -13.24 -8.37 -8.47
C ILE A 129 -12.50 -8.04 -7.18
N PHE A 130 -12.58 -6.79 -6.73
CA PHE A 130 -12.16 -6.40 -5.39
C PHE A 130 -13.34 -6.55 -4.45
N VAL A 131 -13.12 -7.22 -3.33
CA VAL A 131 -14.10 -7.42 -2.28
C VAL A 131 -13.64 -6.69 -1.04
N ILE A 132 -14.35 -5.64 -0.65
CA ILE A 132 -14.02 -4.81 0.51
C ILE A 132 -14.95 -5.21 1.65
N HIS A 133 -14.38 -5.56 2.80
CA HIS A 133 -15.13 -5.86 4.03
C HIS A 133 -14.89 -4.76 5.04
N LYS A 134 -15.95 -4.28 5.69
CA LYS A 134 -15.86 -3.41 6.87
C LYS A 134 -16.74 -3.95 7.97
#